data_AF-A0A1Q3A4T1-F1
#
_entry.id   AF-A0A1Q3A4T1-F1
#
_cell.length_a   1.000
_cell.length_b   1.000
_cell.length_c   1.000
_cell.angle_alpha   90.00
_cell.angle_beta   90.00
_cell.angle_gamma   90.00
#
_symmetry.space_group_name_H-M   'P 1'
#
loop_
_entity.id
_entity.type
_entity.pdbx_description
1 polymer ?
#
loop_
_entity_poly.entity_id
_entity_poly.type
_entity_poly.pdbx_seq_one_letter_code
_entity_poly.pdbx_strand_id
1 'polypeptide(L)'
;MAGRTILTRNAVINSTHTLIKCREKYLLPSLEVSDLPSFVRMAYRRLFRLQSFISNRKMVRDTYGEYLRYKFKKENYDTKRSIVVGDTPKAPLREEIRNSVMFVVKAVSHLPETKDSKFAIARDNTTCRQVLKNLLTIEYEKQSLIARYRPPTKRRDMVGPYQIYRKDFTHMQELNKSAQWRVFGEFDICTVYLNEILQTRL
;
A
#
# COMPACT_ATOMS: atom_id res chain seq x y z
N MET A 1 -14.81 27.43 -20.26
CA MET A 1 -15.02 26.38 -21.28
C MET A 1 -15.73 25.21 -20.62
N ALA A 2 -16.96 24.89 -21.05
CA ALA A 2 -17.72 23.78 -20.48
C ALA A 2 -17.06 22.45 -20.88
N GLY A 3 -16.41 21.78 -19.92
CA GLY A 3 -15.75 20.50 -20.16
C GLY A 3 -16.77 19.42 -20.55
N ARG A 4 -16.48 18.68 -21.62
CA ARG A 4 -17.32 17.58 -22.13
C ARG A 4 -17.49 16.52 -21.02
N THR A 5 -18.70 16.38 -20.51
CA THR A 5 -19.04 15.32 -19.54
C THR A 5 -19.25 14.01 -20.28
N ILE A 6 -18.46 12.99 -19.95
CA ILE A 6 -18.58 11.63 -20.49
C ILE A 6 -19.40 10.79 -19.50
N LEU A 7 -20.54 10.31 -19.97
CA LEU A 7 -21.41 9.42 -19.22
C LEU A 7 -21.19 7.98 -19.70
N THR A 8 -20.85 7.10 -18.76
CA THR A 8 -20.80 5.65 -19.01
C THR A 8 -21.79 4.93 -18.09
N ARG A 9 -22.00 3.64 -18.32
CA ARG A 9 -22.81 2.79 -17.42
C ARG A 9 -22.26 2.78 -15.99
N ASN A 10 -20.94 2.89 -15.82
CA ASN A 10 -20.26 2.71 -14.55
C ASN A 10 -19.76 4.01 -13.89
N ALA A 11 -19.62 5.10 -14.65
CA ALA A 11 -19.01 6.33 -14.18
C ALA A 11 -19.55 7.59 -14.89
N VAL A 12 -19.45 8.73 -14.22
CA VAL A 12 -19.62 10.07 -14.78
C VAL A 12 -18.28 10.78 -14.70
N ILE A 13 -17.75 11.22 -15.83
CA ILE A 13 -16.42 11.83 -15.92
C ILE A 13 -16.59 13.24 -16.47
N ASN A 14 -16.05 14.25 -15.78
CA ASN A 14 -15.91 15.59 -16.33
C ASN A 14 -14.41 15.93 -16.47
N SER A 15 -14.08 17.18 -16.78
CA SER A 15 -12.69 17.61 -16.98
C SER A 15 -11.81 17.53 -15.72
N THR A 16 -12.41 17.46 -14.54
CA THR A 16 -11.69 17.58 -13.25
C THR A 16 -11.87 16.37 -12.33
N HIS A 17 -12.96 15.61 -12.49
CA HIS A 17 -13.44 14.63 -11.52
C HIS A 17 -14.09 13.43 -12.21
N THR A 18 -14.00 12.28 -11.54
CA THR A 18 -14.69 11.05 -11.94
C THR A 18 -15.54 10.56 -10.78
N LEU A 19 -16.84 10.42 -11.00
CA LEU A 19 -17.78 9.81 -10.08
C LEU A 19 -18.04 8.36 -10.51
N ILE A 20 -17.71 7.41 -9.63
CA ILE A 20 -18.01 5.99 -9.84
C ILE A 20 -19.39 5.68 -9.29
N LYS A 21 -20.28 5.14 -10.14
CA LYS A 21 -21.68 4.82 -9.78
C LYS A 21 -21.78 3.61 -8.85
N CYS A 22 -21.01 2.56 -9.11
CA CYS A 22 -21.04 1.30 -8.35
C CYS A 22 -19.88 1.22 -7.35
N ARG A 23 -20.14 1.55 -6.08
CA ARG A 23 -19.14 1.61 -5.00
C ARG A 23 -18.81 0.25 -4.40
N GLU A 24 -19.76 -0.68 -4.40
CA GLU A 24 -19.67 -2.04 -3.86
C GLU A 24 -18.50 -2.85 -4.45
N LYS A 25 -18.07 -2.49 -5.66
CA LYS A 25 -16.94 -3.16 -6.32
C LYS A 25 -15.58 -2.85 -5.67
N TYR A 26 -15.50 -1.81 -4.85
CA TYR A 26 -14.26 -1.27 -4.28
C TYR A 26 -14.23 -1.33 -2.76
N LEU A 27 -15.40 -1.29 -2.12
CA LEU A 27 -15.54 -1.40 -0.68
C LEU A 27 -15.64 -2.88 -0.25
N LEU A 28 -15.23 -3.16 0.99
CA LEU A 28 -15.53 -4.43 1.63
C LEU A 28 -16.99 -4.41 2.15
N PRO A 29 -17.71 -5.54 2.08
CA PRO A 29 -19.05 -5.63 2.64
C PRO A 29 -19.01 -5.46 4.16
N SER A 30 -20.05 -4.81 4.69
CA SER A 30 -20.22 -4.66 6.15
C SER A 30 -20.62 -5.98 6.82
N LEU A 31 -21.26 -6.88 6.08
CA LEU A 31 -21.66 -8.20 6.54
C LEU A 31 -20.43 -9.10 6.74
N GLU A 32 -20.43 -9.86 7.83
CA GLU A 32 -19.32 -10.75 8.16
C GLU A 32 -19.24 -11.91 7.17
N VAL A 33 -18.14 -11.95 6.40
CA VAL A 33 -17.76 -13.15 5.67
C VAL A 33 -17.19 -14.13 6.70
N SER A 34 -17.88 -15.25 6.97
CA SER A 34 -17.43 -16.20 8.00
C SER A 34 -16.04 -16.78 7.71
N ASP A 35 -15.68 -16.99 6.45
CA ASP A 35 -14.39 -17.59 6.06
C ASP A 35 -13.26 -16.57 5.85
N LEU A 36 -12.14 -16.73 6.58
CA LEU A 36 -10.99 -15.82 6.55
C LEU A 36 -10.25 -15.85 5.19
N PRO A 37 -9.87 -17.00 4.63
CA PRO A 37 -9.34 -17.11 3.26
C PRO A 37 -10.18 -16.37 2.20
N SER A 38 -11.50 -16.55 2.23
CA SER A 38 -12.41 -15.87 1.30
C SER A 38 -12.42 -14.36 1.52
N PHE A 39 -12.36 -13.90 2.77
CA PHE A 39 -12.23 -12.49 3.12
C PHE A 39 -10.91 -11.88 2.61
N VAL A 40 -9.78 -12.56 2.82
CA VAL A 40 -8.45 -12.13 2.33
C VAL A 40 -8.46 -12.03 0.80
N ARG A 41 -8.99 -13.05 0.12
CA ARG A 41 -9.12 -13.06 -1.35
C ARG A 41 -10.01 -11.93 -1.84
N MET A 42 -11.10 -11.63 -1.12
CA MET A 42 -11.97 -10.51 -1.43
C MET A 42 -11.22 -9.19 -1.30
N ALA A 43 -10.54 -8.94 -0.18
CA ALA A 43 -9.74 -7.74 0.05
C ALA A 43 -8.68 -7.55 -1.03
N TYR A 44 -7.93 -8.60 -1.36
CA TYR A 44 -6.96 -8.60 -2.46
C TYR A 44 -7.58 -8.14 -3.79
N ARG A 45 -8.73 -8.72 -4.17
CA ARG A 45 -9.44 -8.35 -5.40
C ARG A 45 -9.97 -6.92 -5.36
N ARG A 46 -10.35 -6.38 -4.21
CA ARG A 46 -10.81 -4.99 -4.06
C ARG A 46 -9.64 -4.02 -4.22
N LEU A 47 -8.52 -4.28 -3.55
CA LEU A 47 -7.29 -3.50 -3.69
C LEU A 47 -6.78 -3.48 -5.13
N PHE A 48 -6.75 -4.63 -5.80
CA PHE A 48 -6.36 -4.69 -7.21
C PHE A 48 -7.27 -3.87 -8.13
N ARG A 49 -8.57 -3.80 -7.86
CA ARG A 49 -9.49 -2.95 -8.63
C ARG A 49 -9.21 -1.46 -8.41
N LEU A 50 -8.66 -1.07 -7.26
CA LEU A 50 -8.30 0.33 -6.98
C LEU A 50 -7.04 0.77 -7.75
N GLN A 51 -6.26 -0.15 -8.31
CA GLN A 51 -5.03 0.12 -9.06
C GLN A 51 -5.21 1.19 -10.14
N SER A 52 -6.36 1.21 -10.83
CA SER A 52 -6.65 2.21 -11.86
C SER A 52 -6.76 3.64 -11.32
N PHE A 53 -7.07 3.81 -10.04
CA PHE A 53 -7.24 5.11 -9.38
C PHE A 53 -5.99 5.57 -8.62
N ILE A 54 -4.99 4.70 -8.45
CA ILE A 54 -3.73 5.04 -7.77
C ILE A 54 -2.96 6.12 -8.54
N SER A 55 -2.83 5.95 -9.86
CA SER A 55 -2.10 6.88 -10.72
C SER A 55 -2.46 6.69 -12.18
N ASN A 56 -2.34 7.76 -12.96
CA ASN A 56 -2.41 7.70 -14.42
C ASN A 56 -1.14 7.10 -15.04
N ARG A 57 -0.01 7.11 -14.31
CA ARG A 57 1.27 6.59 -14.80
C ARG A 57 1.30 5.07 -14.68
N LYS A 58 1.53 4.38 -15.82
CA LYS A 58 1.59 2.91 -15.88
C LYS A 58 2.61 2.34 -14.87
N MET A 59 3.82 2.89 -14.83
CA MET A 59 4.87 2.46 -13.90
C MET A 59 4.40 2.42 -12.44
N VAL A 60 3.72 3.46 -11.96
CA VAL A 60 3.23 3.52 -10.56
C VAL A 60 2.16 2.46 -10.31
N ARG A 61 1.28 2.21 -11.28
CA ARG A 61 0.27 1.14 -11.19
C ARG A 61 0.93 -0.23 -11.12
N ASP A 62 1.96 -0.46 -11.94
CA ASP A 62 2.67 -1.73 -11.97
C ASP A 62 3.39 -1.98 -10.63
N THR A 63 4.06 -0.96 -10.07
CA THR A 63 4.66 -1.01 -8.73
C THR A 63 3.62 -1.37 -7.67
N TYR A 64 2.45 -0.73 -7.68
CA TYR A 64 1.37 -1.02 -6.74
C TYR A 64 0.87 -2.48 -6.87
N GLY A 65 0.73 -2.98 -8.10
CA GLY A 65 0.35 -4.37 -8.34
C GLY A 65 1.37 -5.38 -7.80
N GLU A 66 2.65 -5.16 -8.04
CA GLU A 66 3.72 -6.02 -7.51
C GLU A 66 3.85 -5.92 -5.99
N TYR A 67 3.67 -4.73 -5.43
CA TYR A 67 3.59 -4.53 -3.98
C TYR A 67 2.44 -5.34 -3.37
N LEU A 68 1.23 -5.29 -3.93
CA LEU A 68 0.11 -6.10 -3.44
C LEU A 68 0.38 -7.60 -3.55
N ARG A 69 0.98 -8.06 -4.66
CA ARG A 69 1.37 -9.47 -4.82
C ARG A 69 2.37 -9.90 -3.76
N TYR A 70 3.36 -9.06 -3.47
CA TYR A 70 4.32 -9.32 -2.40
C TYR A 70 3.62 -9.41 -1.03
N LYS A 71 2.83 -8.40 -0.66
CA LYS A 71 2.13 -8.34 0.65
C LYS A 71 1.24 -9.56 0.90
N PHE A 72 0.47 -9.99 -0.09
CA PHE A 72 -0.49 -11.08 0.09
C PHE A 72 0.11 -12.48 -0.09
N LYS A 73 1.15 -12.64 -0.91
CA LYS A 73 1.69 -13.97 -1.26
C LYS A 73 2.98 -14.32 -0.55
N LYS A 74 3.82 -13.33 -0.22
CA LYS A 74 5.23 -13.57 0.13
C LYS A 74 5.68 -12.92 1.42
N GLU A 75 5.10 -11.79 1.80
CA GLU A 75 5.56 -11.04 2.97
C GLU A 75 5.27 -11.84 4.26
N ASN A 76 6.32 -12.05 5.05
CA ASN A 76 6.17 -12.46 6.45
C ASN A 76 6.08 -11.20 7.31
N TYR A 77 4.86 -10.68 7.45
CA TYR A 77 4.63 -9.44 8.20
C TYR A 77 4.92 -9.61 9.68
N ASP A 78 4.68 -10.78 10.26
CA ASP A 78 4.87 -10.98 11.69
C ASP A 78 6.36 -10.92 12.05
N THR A 79 7.25 -11.45 11.20
CA THR A 79 8.71 -11.23 11.32
C THR A 79 9.09 -9.77 11.12
N LYS A 80 8.53 -9.07 10.12
CA LYS A 80 8.80 -7.65 9.91
C LYS A 80 8.42 -6.81 11.12
N ARG A 81 7.27 -7.11 11.72
CA ARG A 81 6.73 -6.43 12.90
C ARG A 81 7.55 -6.72 14.15
N SER A 82 7.93 -7.98 14.38
CA SER A 82 8.68 -8.38 15.58
C SER A 82 10.03 -7.68 15.69
N ILE A 83 10.65 -7.32 14.56
CA ILE A 83 11.90 -6.54 14.53
C ILE A 83 11.71 -5.14 15.16
N VAL A 84 10.52 -4.55 15.05
CA VAL A 84 10.26 -3.16 15.46
C VAL A 84 9.59 -3.07 16.83
N VAL A 85 8.53 -3.86 17.05
CA VAL A 85 7.68 -3.77 18.24
C VAL A 85 7.68 -5.04 19.09
N GLY A 86 8.49 -6.04 18.75
CA GLY A 86 8.59 -7.28 19.50
C GLY A 86 7.26 -8.05 19.54
N ASP A 87 6.98 -8.65 20.70
CA ASP A 87 5.81 -9.51 20.95
C ASP A 87 4.59 -8.74 21.49
N THR A 88 4.41 -7.50 21.03
CA THR A 88 3.27 -6.67 21.45
C THR A 88 1.96 -7.21 20.91
N PRO A 89 0.84 -7.09 21.66
CA PRO A 89 -0.48 -7.51 21.20
C PRO A 89 -0.84 -6.85 19.87
N LYS A 90 -1.48 -7.64 19.00
CA LYS A 90 -1.80 -7.24 17.63
C LYS A 90 -3.31 -7.13 17.45
N ALA A 91 -3.73 -6.18 16.62
CA ALA A 91 -5.13 -6.10 16.21
C ALA A 91 -5.57 -7.38 15.47
N PRO A 92 -6.85 -7.75 15.53
CA PRO A 92 -7.36 -8.87 14.75
C PRO A 92 -7.06 -8.69 13.25
N LEU A 93 -6.51 -9.73 12.60
CA LEU A 93 -6.11 -9.66 11.19
C LEU A 93 -7.22 -9.15 10.26
N ARG A 94 -8.48 -9.47 10.57
CA ARG A 94 -9.65 -8.99 9.80
C ARG A 94 -9.79 -7.48 9.85
N GLU A 95 -9.56 -6.89 11.01
CA GLU A 95 -9.59 -5.45 11.23
C GLU A 95 -8.43 -4.77 10.51
N GLU A 96 -7.22 -5.31 10.62
CA GLU A 96 -6.05 -4.82 9.90
C GLU A 96 -6.29 -4.74 8.39
N ILE A 97 -6.82 -5.81 7.80
CA ILE A 97 -7.15 -5.88 6.38
C ILE A 97 -8.25 -4.86 6.03
N ARG A 98 -9.30 -4.77 6.83
CA ARG A 98 -10.42 -3.85 6.59
C ARG A 98 -9.93 -2.40 6.59
N ASN A 99 -9.15 -2.02 7.60
CA ASN A 99 -8.57 -0.70 7.74
C ASN A 99 -7.58 -0.40 6.60
N SER A 100 -6.80 -1.40 6.15
CA SER A 100 -5.88 -1.24 5.01
C SER A 100 -6.63 -0.97 3.70
N VAL A 101 -7.75 -1.68 3.46
CA VAL A 101 -8.59 -1.40 2.28
C VAL A 101 -9.18 0.00 2.38
N MET A 102 -9.70 0.39 3.55
CA MET A 102 -10.25 1.72 3.75
C MET A 102 -9.21 2.83 3.60
N PHE A 103 -7.99 2.61 4.07
CA PHE A 103 -6.86 3.53 3.88
C PHE A 103 -6.60 3.78 2.39
N VAL A 104 -6.50 2.73 1.58
CA VAL A 104 -6.28 2.88 0.13
C VAL A 104 -7.48 3.56 -0.55
N VAL A 105 -8.71 3.23 -0.13
CA VAL A 105 -9.91 3.90 -0.66
C VAL A 105 -9.87 5.40 -0.36
N LYS A 106 -9.49 5.81 0.86
CA LYS A 106 -9.31 7.22 1.22
C LYS A 106 -8.22 7.87 0.37
N ALA A 107 -7.08 7.22 0.20
CA ALA A 107 -5.95 7.71 -0.59
C ALA A 107 -6.31 7.98 -2.06
N VAL A 108 -7.19 7.19 -2.67
CA VAL A 108 -7.63 7.39 -4.06
C VAL A 108 -8.87 8.26 -4.20
N SER A 109 -9.64 8.45 -3.11
CA SER A 109 -10.81 9.30 -3.11
C SER A 109 -10.43 10.78 -3.16
N HIS A 110 -11.15 11.55 -3.97
CA HIS A 110 -10.94 12.99 -4.06
C HIS A 110 -12.10 13.74 -3.40
N LEU A 111 -11.76 14.61 -2.45
CA LEU A 111 -12.67 15.56 -1.85
C LEU A 111 -11.92 16.90 -1.78
N PRO A 112 -12.41 17.98 -2.42
CA PRO A 112 -11.72 19.26 -2.41
C PRO A 112 -11.70 19.87 -1.00
N GLU A 113 -10.55 20.42 -0.59
CA GLU A 113 -10.33 21.12 0.68
C GLU A 113 -10.94 22.54 0.67
N THR A 114 -12.19 22.68 0.23
CA THR A 114 -12.83 23.99 -0.01
C THR A 114 -14.19 24.14 0.64
N LYS A 115 -14.59 23.21 1.54
CA LYS A 115 -15.89 23.27 2.23
C LYS A 115 -15.71 23.05 3.73
N ASP A 116 -16.18 24.01 4.53
CA ASP A 116 -16.09 24.01 5.99
C ASP A 116 -16.64 22.73 6.64
N SER A 117 -17.65 22.10 6.04
CA SER A 117 -18.29 20.90 6.60
C SER A 117 -17.50 19.60 6.41
N LYS A 118 -16.47 19.56 5.55
CA LYS A 118 -15.72 18.32 5.27
C LYS A 118 -14.21 18.48 5.15
N PHE A 119 -13.66 19.59 5.65
CA PHE A 119 -12.23 19.87 5.60
C PHE A 119 -11.39 18.75 6.24
N ALA A 120 -11.79 18.26 7.42
CA ALA A 120 -11.10 17.18 8.11
C ALA A 120 -11.00 15.89 7.25
N ILE A 121 -12.08 15.53 6.55
CA ILE A 121 -12.12 14.34 5.67
C ILE A 121 -11.25 14.57 4.43
N ALA A 122 -11.27 15.77 3.85
CA ALA A 122 -10.43 16.12 2.70
C ALA A 122 -8.94 16.02 3.07
N ARG A 123 -8.56 16.58 4.23
CA ARG A 123 -7.20 16.52 4.76
C ARG A 123 -6.75 15.10 5.09
N ASP A 124 -7.63 14.28 5.65
CA ASP A 124 -7.35 12.85 5.90
C ASP A 124 -7.06 12.09 4.59
N ASN A 125 -7.89 12.32 3.55
CA ASN A 125 -7.67 11.72 2.23
C ASN A 125 -6.34 12.20 1.60
N THR A 126 -6.00 13.48 1.72
CA THR A 126 -4.73 14.04 1.25
C THR A 126 -3.55 13.38 1.96
N THR A 127 -3.63 13.22 3.29
CA THR A 127 -2.59 12.53 4.08
C THR A 127 -2.43 11.08 3.64
N CYS A 128 -3.53 10.32 3.53
CA CYS A 128 -3.50 8.94 3.06
C CYS A 128 -2.86 8.83 1.66
N ARG A 129 -3.17 9.77 0.75
CA ARG A 129 -2.60 9.83 -0.60
C ARG A 129 -1.09 10.08 -0.58
N GLN A 130 -0.61 11.00 0.25
CA GLN A 130 0.81 11.30 0.38
C GLN A 130 1.58 10.11 0.95
N VAL A 131 1.06 9.47 2.01
CA VAL A 131 1.66 8.26 2.59
C VAL A 131 1.72 7.13 1.57
N LEU A 132 0.62 6.86 0.86
CA LEU A 132 0.59 5.82 -0.18
C LEU A 132 1.59 6.09 -1.31
N LYS A 133 1.74 7.36 -1.71
CA LYS A 133 2.73 7.76 -2.72
C LYS A 133 4.15 7.50 -2.24
N ASN A 134 4.46 7.85 -0.99
CA ASN A 134 5.80 7.63 -0.42
C ASN A 134 6.11 6.13 -0.32
N LEU A 135 5.14 5.34 0.14
CA LEU A 135 5.23 3.88 0.17
C LEU A 135 5.55 3.32 -1.21
N LEU A 136 4.79 3.73 -2.24
CA LEU A 136 5.03 3.25 -3.60
C LEU A 136 6.35 3.73 -4.20
N THR A 137 6.86 4.87 -3.75
CA THR A 137 8.19 5.37 -4.17
C THR A 137 9.28 4.46 -3.63
N ILE A 138 9.26 4.15 -2.33
CA ILE A 138 10.23 3.25 -1.70
C ILE A 138 10.14 1.84 -2.27
N GLU A 139 8.92 1.35 -2.52
CA GLU A 139 8.70 0.04 -3.11
C GLU A 139 9.24 -0.05 -4.54
N TYR A 140 9.09 1.00 -5.35
CA TYR A 140 9.68 1.08 -6.68
C TYR A 140 11.21 1.04 -6.63
N GLU A 141 11.84 1.78 -5.71
CA GLU A 141 13.29 1.78 -5.55
C GLU A 141 13.81 0.39 -5.14
N LYS A 142 13.17 -0.25 -4.15
CA LYS A 142 13.49 -1.63 -3.75
C LYS A 142 13.35 -2.61 -4.92
N GLN A 143 12.26 -2.53 -5.68
CA GLN A 143 12.03 -3.39 -6.85
C GLN A 143 13.10 -3.16 -7.93
N SER A 144 13.48 -1.92 -8.17
CA SER A 144 14.50 -1.55 -9.15
C SER A 144 15.87 -2.13 -8.79
N LEU A 145 16.25 -2.10 -7.51
CA LEU A 145 17.50 -2.71 -7.03
C LEU A 145 17.49 -4.22 -7.16
N ILE A 146 16.36 -4.85 -6.84
CA ILE A 146 16.17 -6.30 -6.99
C ILE A 146 16.30 -6.70 -8.46
N ALA A 147 15.64 -5.97 -9.36
CA ALA A 147 15.66 -6.28 -10.79
C ALA A 147 17.03 -6.06 -11.45
N ARG A 148 17.80 -5.07 -10.97
CA ARG A 148 19.15 -4.76 -11.50
C ARG A 148 20.25 -5.63 -10.93
N TYR A 149 19.98 -6.36 -9.84
CA TYR A 149 20.98 -7.18 -9.19
C TYR A 149 21.44 -8.32 -10.08
N ARG A 150 22.75 -8.38 -10.30
CA ARG A 150 23.42 -9.51 -10.96
C ARG A 150 24.31 -10.18 -9.92
N PRO A 151 24.13 -11.48 -9.64
CA PRO A 151 24.93 -12.16 -8.64
C PRO A 151 26.40 -12.14 -9.07
N PRO A 152 27.33 -11.78 -8.18
CA PRO A 152 28.74 -11.78 -8.50
C PRO A 152 29.24 -13.20 -8.77
N THR A 153 29.88 -13.42 -9.91
CA THR A 153 30.32 -14.74 -10.40
C THR A 153 31.27 -15.46 -9.43
N LYS A 154 31.94 -14.72 -8.54
CA LYS A 154 32.99 -15.21 -7.64
C LYS A 154 32.59 -15.31 -6.16
N ARG A 155 31.39 -14.87 -5.77
CA ARG A 155 30.91 -14.93 -4.37
C ARG A 155 29.47 -15.43 -4.33
N ARG A 156 29.31 -16.76 -4.26
CA ARG A 156 27.99 -17.41 -4.16
C ARG A 156 27.27 -17.12 -2.83
N ASP A 157 28.00 -16.72 -1.80
CA ASP A 157 27.46 -16.50 -0.46
C ASP A 157 26.89 -15.09 -0.25
N MET A 158 26.91 -14.24 -1.29
CA MET A 158 26.44 -12.87 -1.16
C MET A 158 24.91 -12.81 -1.23
N VAL A 159 24.30 -12.45 -0.08
CA VAL A 159 22.86 -12.31 0.06
C VAL A 159 22.33 -11.21 -0.87
N GLY A 160 21.46 -11.59 -1.81
CA GLY A 160 20.90 -10.66 -2.77
C GLY A 160 19.89 -9.69 -2.15
N PRO A 161 19.61 -8.54 -2.81
CA PRO A 161 18.68 -7.52 -2.31
C PRO A 161 17.26 -8.04 -2.09
N TYR A 162 16.82 -9.07 -2.82
CA TYR A 162 15.53 -9.69 -2.56
C TYR A 162 15.48 -10.28 -1.15
N GLN A 163 16.51 -11.01 -0.75
CA GLN A 163 16.57 -11.64 0.55
C GLN A 163 16.65 -10.56 1.66
N ILE A 164 17.47 -9.53 1.46
CA ILE A 164 17.65 -8.40 2.39
C ILE A 164 16.35 -7.59 2.60
N TYR A 165 15.62 -7.26 1.52
CA TYR A 165 14.47 -6.36 1.58
C TYR A 165 13.12 -7.05 1.71
N ARG A 166 12.99 -8.34 1.33
CA ARG A 166 11.69 -9.04 1.21
C ARG A 166 11.54 -10.27 2.08
N LYS A 167 12.61 -10.79 2.68
CA LYS A 167 12.56 -12.01 3.50
C LYS A 167 13.12 -11.77 4.90
N ASP A 168 14.37 -11.36 4.99
CA ASP A 168 15.09 -11.29 6.26
C ASP A 168 14.98 -9.90 6.91
N PHE A 169 14.63 -8.89 6.12
CA PHE A 169 14.52 -7.50 6.57
C PHE A 169 15.79 -6.98 7.24
N THR A 170 16.98 -7.48 6.86
CA THR A 170 18.28 -7.11 7.45
C THR A 170 18.53 -5.61 7.44
N HIS A 171 18.02 -4.92 6.42
CA HIS A 171 18.09 -3.45 6.32
C HIS A 171 17.41 -2.69 7.48
N MET A 172 16.44 -3.30 8.17
CA MET A 172 15.79 -2.72 9.35
C MET A 172 16.60 -2.99 10.63
N GLN A 173 17.39 -4.06 10.66
CA GLN A 173 18.22 -4.44 11.81
C GLN A 173 19.58 -3.72 11.79
N GLU A 174 20.17 -3.57 10.61
CA GLU A 174 21.52 -3.02 10.41
C GLU A 174 21.47 -1.66 9.68
N LEU A 175 20.70 -0.70 10.22
CA LEU A 175 20.46 0.62 9.60
C LEU A 175 21.76 1.34 9.19
N ASN A 176 22.81 1.23 9.99
CA ASN A 176 24.06 1.95 9.80
C ASN A 176 25.03 1.29 8.81
N LYS A 177 24.66 0.14 8.21
CA LYS A 177 25.52 -0.56 7.25
C LYS A 177 25.71 0.19 5.93
N SER A 178 24.71 0.98 5.52
CA SER A 178 24.82 1.91 4.40
C SER A 178 23.74 2.98 4.47
N ALA A 179 23.98 4.14 3.84
CA ALA A 179 22.98 5.20 3.73
C ALA A 179 21.66 4.72 3.10
N GLN A 180 21.75 3.82 2.12
CA GLN A 180 20.59 3.21 1.48
C GLN A 180 19.77 2.34 2.43
N TRP A 181 20.44 1.52 3.26
CA TRP A 181 19.77 0.67 4.24
C TRP A 181 19.11 1.52 5.32
N ARG A 182 19.77 2.60 5.74
CA ARG A 182 19.19 3.58 6.66
C ARG A 182 17.89 4.15 6.13
N VAL A 183 17.87 4.67 4.91
CA VAL A 183 16.67 5.27 4.30
C VAL A 183 15.52 4.27 4.21
N PHE A 184 15.77 3.06 3.70
CA PHE A 184 14.72 2.04 3.58
C PHE A 184 14.29 1.48 4.93
N GLY A 185 15.23 1.28 5.84
CA GLY A 185 14.98 0.71 7.15
C GLY A 185 14.20 1.67 8.03
N GLU A 186 14.60 2.94 8.10
CA GLU A 186 13.85 3.99 8.81
C GLU A 186 12.42 4.11 8.25
N PHE A 187 12.27 4.11 6.92
CA PHE A 187 10.94 4.16 6.29
C PHE A 187 10.07 2.95 6.65
N ASP A 188 10.62 1.74 6.61
CA ASP A 188 9.88 0.51 6.93
C ASP A 188 9.54 0.43 8.42
N ILE A 189 10.43 0.89 9.30
CA ILE A 189 10.19 1.02 10.74
C ILE A 189 9.03 2.00 10.99
N CYS A 190 9.07 3.20 10.38
CA CYS A 190 7.97 4.16 10.47
C CYS A 190 6.66 3.60 9.92
N THR A 191 6.71 2.79 8.86
CA THR A 191 5.52 2.13 8.29
C THR A 191 4.93 1.12 9.26
N VAL A 192 5.77 0.36 9.98
CA VAL A 192 5.29 -0.55 11.03
C VAL A 192 4.62 0.23 12.16
N TYR A 193 5.22 1.30 12.67
CA TYR A 193 4.57 2.13 13.70
C TYR A 193 3.26 2.75 13.22
N LEU A 194 3.22 3.22 11.97
CA LEU A 194 1.98 3.72 11.36
C LEU A 194 0.90 2.63 11.31
N ASN A 195 1.29 1.40 10.93
CA ASN A 195 0.40 0.26 10.90
C ASN A 195 -0.15 -0.07 12.29
N GLU A 196 0.66 0.01 13.35
CA GLU A 196 0.20 -0.20 14.73
C GLU A 196 -0.83 0.87 15.15
N ILE A 197 -0.56 2.14 14.84
CA ILE A 197 -1.44 3.26 15.22
C ILE A 197 -2.77 3.19 14.46
N LEU A 198 -2.72 2.92 13.16
CA LEU A 198 -3.91 2.88 12.30
C LEU A 198 -4.60 1.51 12.30
N GLN A 199 -4.00 0.53 12.97
CA GLN A 199 -4.39 -0.89 12.89
C GLN A 199 -4.54 -1.31 11.44
N THR A 200 -3.50 -1.09 10.64
CA THR A 200 -3.43 -1.45 9.21
C THR A 200 -2.28 -2.40 8.94
N ARG A 201 -2.17 -2.88 7.71
CA ARG A 201 -1.09 -3.72 7.20
C ARG A 201 -0.69 -3.22 5.81
N LEU A 202 -0.23 -1.96 5.77
CA LEU A 202 0.46 -1.35 4.62
C LEU A 202 1.86 -1.98 4.49
#